data_AF-A0A1J5KW17-F1
#
_entry.id   AF-A0A1J5KW17-F1
#
_cell.length_a   1.000
_cell.length_b   1.000
_cell.length_c   1.000
_cell.angle_alpha   90.00
_cell.angle_beta   90.00
_cell.angle_gamma   90.00
#
_symmetry.space_group_name_H-M   'P 1'
#
loop_
_entity.id
_entity.type
_entity.pdbx_description
1 polymer ?
#
loop_
_entity_poly.entity_id
_entity_poly.type
_entity_poly.pdbx_seq_one_letter_code
_entity_poly.pdbx_strand_id
1 'polypeptide(L)'
;MCTGTLIASNLVLTAAHCVYDAKTGQRVNPRGIRFEAGLDGRRFKAARMVSKAVVHPGYRFRSTGRAQLGHDIAVLRLSTPISHAEIRPYSMSNRADRGASVDVLSYNYNNATRPNLEQDCQVLSRRTQTVVMSCKVEFGASGAPVLEVVPGQYPRIVSVISSKAAMGQRRVSIGTTLDSTLQAMMRQAI
;
A
#
# COMPACT_ATOMS: atom_id res chain seq x y z
N MET A 1 11.67 5.16 -1.64
CA MET A 1 11.02 4.10 -2.43
C MET A 1 9.86 3.52 -1.64
N CYS A 2 8.75 3.23 -2.30
CA CYS A 2 7.56 2.59 -1.71
C CYS A 2 6.97 1.58 -2.70
N THR A 3 6.03 0.77 -2.22
CA THR A 3 5.16 -0.07 -3.04
C THR A 3 3.81 0.64 -3.23
N GLY A 4 3.12 0.34 -4.33
CA GLY A 4 1.74 0.76 -4.56
C GLY A 4 0.99 -0.29 -5.38
N THR A 5 -0.33 -0.19 -5.43
CA THR A 5 -1.18 -1.17 -6.12
C THR A 5 -2.23 -0.50 -6.97
N LEU A 6 -2.38 -0.96 -8.21
CA LEU A 6 -3.43 -0.47 -9.11
C LEU A 6 -4.81 -0.94 -8.61
N ILE A 7 -5.70 0.00 -8.30
CA ILE A 7 -7.07 -0.25 -7.81
C ILE A 7 -8.17 0.21 -8.78
N ALA A 8 -7.79 0.97 -9.81
CA ALA A 8 -8.57 1.26 -11.02
C ALA A 8 -7.59 1.55 -12.17
N SER A 9 -8.05 1.64 -13.41
CA SER A 9 -7.18 1.84 -14.59
C SER A 9 -6.20 3.01 -14.47
N ASN A 10 -6.52 4.03 -13.67
CA ASN A 10 -5.66 5.19 -13.44
C ASN A 10 -5.47 5.54 -11.95
N LEU A 11 -5.84 4.65 -11.01
CA LEU A 11 -5.72 4.90 -9.57
C LEU A 11 -4.80 3.87 -8.92
N VAL A 12 -3.85 4.36 -8.14
CA VAL A 12 -2.91 3.55 -7.36
C VAL A 12 -3.10 3.83 -5.87
N LEU A 13 -3.22 2.77 -5.08
CA LEU A 13 -3.26 2.81 -3.64
C LEU A 13 -1.84 2.69 -3.06
N THR A 14 -1.51 3.50 -2.06
CA THR A 14 -0.22 3.44 -1.35
C THR A 14 -0.36 4.03 0.07
N ALA A 15 0.73 4.11 0.82
CA ALA A 15 0.77 4.77 2.13
C ALA A 15 0.92 6.29 1.98
N ALA A 16 0.35 7.06 2.89
CA ALA A 16 0.41 8.52 2.82
C ALA A 16 1.83 9.04 3.00
N HIS A 17 2.63 8.45 3.88
CA HIS A 17 4.02 8.89 4.08
C HIS A 17 4.89 8.72 2.84
N CYS A 18 4.49 7.90 1.86
CA CYS A 18 5.19 7.75 0.58
C CYS A 18 5.14 8.99 -0.31
N VAL A 19 4.21 9.92 -0.04
CA VAL A 19 4.12 11.21 -0.75
C VAL A 19 4.72 12.38 0.03
N TYR A 20 5.52 12.08 1.07
CA TYR A 20 6.28 13.06 1.83
C TYR A 20 7.76 12.71 1.79
N ASP A 21 8.60 13.73 1.74
CA ASP A 21 10.04 13.57 1.92
C ASP A 21 10.34 13.30 3.40
N ALA A 22 10.99 12.18 3.70
CA ALA A 22 11.20 11.74 5.07
C ALA A 22 12.12 12.67 5.89
N LYS A 23 13.00 13.44 5.23
CA LYS A 23 13.99 14.31 5.89
C LYS A 23 13.41 15.68 6.20
N THR A 24 12.72 16.27 5.24
CA THR A 24 12.18 17.63 5.28
C THR A 24 10.73 17.68 5.74
N GLY A 25 10.01 16.55 5.65
CA GLY A 25 8.57 16.47 5.93
C GLY A 25 7.69 17.20 4.91
N GLN A 26 8.27 17.70 3.82
CA GLN A 26 7.53 18.38 2.77
C GLN A 26 6.81 17.37 1.87
N ARG A 27 5.67 17.78 1.31
CA ARG A 27 4.99 16.98 0.29
C ARG A 27 5.85 16.89 -0.96
N VAL A 28 6.00 15.68 -1.48
CA VAL A 28 6.64 15.44 -2.77
C VAL A 28 5.73 15.93 -3.88
N ASN A 29 6.28 16.57 -4.91
CA ASN A 29 5.53 16.90 -6.11
C ASN A 29 5.06 15.58 -6.78
N PRO A 30 3.74 15.34 -6.94
CA PRO A 30 3.24 14.10 -7.53
C PRO A 30 3.83 13.79 -8.91
N ARG A 31 4.15 14.83 -9.71
CA ARG A 31 4.75 14.66 -11.04
C ARG A 31 6.18 14.12 -11.01
N GLY A 32 6.82 14.08 -9.84
CA GLY A 32 8.11 13.41 -9.64
C GLY A 32 7.98 11.91 -9.34
N ILE A 33 6.77 11.38 -9.18
CA ILE A 33 6.52 9.98 -8.82
C ILE A 33 6.20 9.17 -10.09
N ARG A 34 6.96 8.10 -10.32
CA ARG A 34 6.72 7.10 -11.36
C ARG A 34 6.17 5.82 -10.74
N PHE A 35 5.07 5.32 -11.26
CA PHE A 35 4.51 4.02 -10.90
C PHE A 35 4.87 2.98 -11.98
N GLU A 36 5.43 1.86 -11.56
CA GLU A 36 5.89 0.77 -12.42
C GLU A 36 5.08 -0.50 -12.10
N ALA A 37 4.10 -0.80 -12.94
CA ALA A 37 3.19 -1.93 -12.74
C ALA A 37 3.80 -3.21 -13.31
N GLY A 38 3.77 -4.29 -12.51
CA GLY A 38 4.32 -5.59 -12.89
C GLY A 38 5.84 -5.56 -13.08
N LEU A 39 6.55 -4.78 -12.26
CA LEU A 39 8.01 -4.70 -12.26
C LEU A 39 8.63 -6.03 -11.79
N ASP A 40 9.50 -6.61 -12.61
CA ASP A 40 10.31 -7.79 -12.28
C ASP A 40 11.67 -7.73 -13.00
N GLY A 41 12.73 -7.55 -12.22
CA GLY A 41 14.09 -7.40 -12.68
C GLY A 41 14.30 -6.08 -13.40
N ARG A 42 14.32 -6.13 -14.73
CA ARG A 42 14.44 -4.93 -15.60
C ARG A 42 13.18 -4.67 -16.42
N ARG A 43 12.16 -5.52 -16.28
CA ARG A 43 10.93 -5.46 -17.08
C ARG A 43 9.81 -4.92 -16.22
N PHE A 44 8.98 -4.05 -16.78
CA PHE A 44 7.69 -3.66 -16.22
C PHE A 44 6.65 -3.79 -17.33
N LYS A 45 5.40 -4.12 -16.98
CA LYS A 45 4.32 -4.22 -17.99
C LYS A 45 3.83 -2.84 -18.42
N ALA A 46 3.76 -1.91 -17.47
CA ALA A 46 3.39 -0.53 -17.73
C ALA A 46 4.11 0.41 -16.76
N ALA A 47 4.44 1.61 -17.22
CA ALA A 47 4.92 2.69 -16.36
C ALA A 47 4.16 3.97 -16.65
N ARG A 48 3.78 4.69 -15.59
CA ARG A 48 3.03 5.96 -15.68
C ARG A 48 3.56 6.96 -14.67
N MET A 49 3.56 8.23 -15.03
CA MET A 49 3.77 9.31 -14.07
C MET A 49 2.50 9.52 -13.25
N VAL A 50 2.65 10.02 -12.03
CA VAL A 50 1.52 10.42 -11.19
C VAL A 50 1.19 11.88 -11.49
N SER A 51 -0.09 12.19 -11.69
CA SER A 51 -0.59 13.54 -11.95
C SER A 51 -1.14 14.22 -10.70
N LYS A 52 -1.65 13.44 -9.74
CA LYS A 52 -2.25 13.92 -8.49
C LYS A 52 -2.04 12.92 -7.37
N ALA A 53 -1.86 13.42 -6.15
CA ALA A 53 -1.85 12.60 -4.93
C ALA A 53 -2.91 13.12 -3.95
N VAL A 54 -3.78 12.24 -3.50
CA VAL A 54 -4.79 12.52 -2.47
C VAL A 54 -4.42 11.72 -1.23
N VAL A 55 -4.12 12.43 -0.14
CA VAL A 55 -3.79 11.82 1.15
C VAL A 55 -5.01 11.81 2.04
N HIS A 56 -5.09 10.84 2.96
CA HIS A 56 -6.16 10.81 3.94
C HIS A 56 -6.24 12.15 4.71
N PRO A 57 -7.44 12.74 4.91
CA PRO A 57 -7.58 14.06 5.53
C PRO A 57 -7.10 14.10 6.98
N GLY A 58 -7.17 12.98 7.69
CA GLY A 58 -6.62 12.81 9.04
C GLY A 58 -5.10 12.61 9.10
N TYR A 59 -4.43 12.45 7.95
CA TYR A 59 -2.99 12.23 7.91
C TYR A 59 -2.20 13.50 8.25
N ARG A 60 -1.22 13.36 9.13
CA ARG A 60 -0.27 14.37 9.58
C ARG A 60 1.09 13.71 9.59
N PHE A 61 1.98 14.20 8.73
CA PHE A 61 3.34 13.72 8.68
C PHE A 61 4.04 13.97 10.02
N ARG A 62 4.86 13.01 10.47
CA ARG A 62 5.69 13.12 11.68
C ARG A 62 7.11 12.71 11.32
N SER A 63 8.06 13.62 11.52
CA SER A 63 9.48 13.40 11.20
C SER A 63 10.18 12.39 12.11
N THR A 64 9.59 12.06 13.27
CA THR A 64 10.16 11.14 14.27
C THR A 64 10.14 9.65 13.86
N GLY A 65 9.96 9.35 12.57
CA GLY A 65 10.00 7.98 12.03
C GLY A 65 8.82 7.08 12.40
N ARG A 66 7.82 7.61 13.13
CA ARG A 66 6.59 6.89 13.47
C ARG A 66 5.50 7.27 12.47
N ALA A 67 5.13 6.33 11.61
CA ALA A 67 3.97 6.48 10.75
C ALA A 67 2.71 6.77 11.60
N GLN A 68 1.86 7.68 11.14
CA GLN A 68 0.58 7.91 11.80
C GLN A 68 -0.36 6.74 11.49
N LEU A 69 -0.44 5.82 12.45
CA LEU A 69 -1.30 4.65 12.33
C LEU A 69 -2.75 5.08 12.10
N GLY A 70 -3.41 4.38 11.17
CA GLY A 70 -4.83 4.55 10.90
C GLY A 70 -5.19 5.58 9.83
N HIS A 71 -4.31 6.54 9.54
CA HIS A 71 -4.52 7.52 8.46
C HIS A 71 -3.44 7.45 7.39
N ASP A 72 -2.47 6.54 7.51
CA ASP A 72 -1.36 6.43 6.59
C ASP A 72 -1.76 5.70 5.31
N ILE A 73 -2.57 6.37 4.48
CA ILE A 73 -3.10 5.88 3.21
C ILE A 73 -3.26 7.05 2.23
N ALA A 74 -2.93 6.80 0.97
CA ALA A 74 -3.06 7.76 -0.13
C ALA A 74 -3.51 7.07 -1.42
N VAL A 75 -4.21 7.85 -2.24
CA VAL A 75 -4.59 7.49 -3.61
C VAL A 75 -3.81 8.38 -4.57
N LEU A 76 -3.09 7.76 -5.49
CA LEU A 76 -2.37 8.44 -6.56
C LEU A 76 -3.18 8.28 -7.85
N ARG A 77 -3.32 9.37 -8.61
CA ARG A 77 -3.83 9.31 -9.98
C ARG A 77 -2.69 9.27 -10.96
N LEU A 78 -2.75 8.33 -11.89
CA LEU A 78 -1.84 8.22 -13.02
C LEU A 78 -2.17 9.26 -14.10
N SER A 79 -1.14 9.75 -14.79
CA SER A 79 -1.28 10.72 -15.89
C SER A 79 -2.06 10.17 -17.07
N THR A 80 -1.93 8.87 -17.35
CA THR A 80 -2.71 8.13 -18.33
C THR A 80 -3.10 6.76 -17.76
N PRO A 81 -4.23 6.17 -18.21
CA PRO A 81 -4.65 4.87 -17.72
C PRO A 81 -3.69 3.74 -18.17
N ILE A 82 -3.74 2.63 -17.43
CA ILE A 82 -3.17 1.33 -17.77
C ILE A 82 -4.32 0.43 -18.22
N SER A 83 -4.14 -0.27 -19.33
CA SER A 83 -5.16 -1.16 -19.87
C SER A 83 -5.37 -2.37 -18.97
N HIS A 84 -6.62 -2.81 -18.81
CA HIS A 84 -6.94 -4.04 -18.06
C HIS A 84 -6.29 -5.29 -18.67
N ALA A 85 -5.97 -5.26 -19.97
CA ALA A 85 -5.24 -6.34 -20.64
C ALA A 85 -3.76 -6.43 -20.21
N GLU A 86 -3.14 -5.29 -19.83
CA GLU A 86 -1.77 -5.25 -19.33
C GLU A 86 -1.71 -5.65 -17.85
N ILE A 87 -2.56 -4.99 -17.04
CA ILE A 87 -2.63 -5.15 -15.59
C ILE A 87 -4.10 -5.06 -15.17
N ARG A 88 -4.60 -6.12 -14.52
CA ARG A 88 -5.91 -6.12 -13.88
C ARG A 88 -5.81 -5.39 -12.54
N PRO A 89 -6.59 -4.31 -12.30
CA PRO A 89 -6.63 -3.68 -10.98
C PRO A 89 -7.17 -4.64 -9.92
N TYR A 90 -6.66 -4.52 -8.70
CA TYR A 90 -7.17 -5.27 -7.57
C TYR A 90 -8.49 -4.67 -7.07
N SER A 91 -9.42 -5.55 -6.70
CA SER A 91 -10.58 -5.16 -5.90
C SER A 91 -10.23 -5.12 -4.41
N MET A 92 -11.06 -4.42 -3.64
CA MET A 92 -10.88 -4.24 -2.20
C MET A 92 -11.92 -5.04 -1.41
N SER A 93 -11.58 -5.36 -0.18
CA SER A 93 -12.40 -6.09 0.79
C SER A 93 -12.19 -5.47 2.18
N ASN A 94 -13.14 -5.68 3.09
CA ASN A 94 -12.99 -5.30 4.50
C ASN A 94 -12.64 -6.48 5.41
N ARG A 95 -12.46 -7.68 4.83
CA ARG A 95 -12.22 -8.96 5.53
C ARG A 95 -10.78 -9.10 5.98
N ALA A 96 -10.43 -8.41 7.06
CA ALA A 96 -9.17 -8.59 7.76
C ALA A 96 -9.41 -8.82 9.24
N ASP A 97 -10.38 -9.69 9.56
CA ASP A 97 -10.69 -10.08 10.93
C ASP A 97 -9.53 -10.87 11.55
N ARG A 98 -9.47 -10.90 12.88
CA ARG A 98 -8.45 -11.66 13.60
C ARG A 98 -8.49 -13.13 13.16
N GLY A 99 -7.33 -13.68 12.83
CA GLY A 99 -7.17 -15.04 12.33
C GLY A 99 -7.26 -15.18 10.81
N ALA A 100 -7.65 -14.14 10.07
CA ALA A 100 -7.66 -14.18 8.61
C ALA A 100 -6.25 -14.41 8.04
N SER A 101 -6.15 -15.28 7.04
CA SER A 101 -4.93 -15.50 6.27
C SER A 101 -4.70 -14.38 5.26
N VAL A 102 -3.51 -13.80 5.29
CA VAL A 102 -3.13 -12.69 4.43
C VAL A 102 -1.71 -12.84 3.89
N ASP A 103 -1.49 -12.33 2.70
CA ASP A 103 -0.17 -12.22 2.08
C ASP A 103 0.19 -10.73 1.86
N VAL A 104 1.47 -10.43 1.74
CA VAL A 104 1.97 -9.09 1.41
C VAL A 104 2.89 -9.16 0.20
N LEU A 105 2.50 -8.48 -0.88
CA LEU A 105 3.32 -8.32 -2.08
C LEU A 105 4.03 -6.96 -2.04
N SER A 106 5.35 -6.95 -1.94
CA SER A 106 6.11 -5.71 -1.73
C SER A 106 7.39 -5.62 -2.56
N TYR A 107 7.95 -4.42 -2.67
CA TYR A 107 9.35 -4.22 -3.08
C TYR A 107 10.10 -3.62 -1.89
N ASN A 108 11.39 -3.93 -1.74
CA ASN A 108 12.20 -3.41 -0.63
C ASN A 108 13.57 -2.93 -1.12
N TYR A 109 14.31 -2.19 -0.29
CA TYR A 109 15.61 -1.63 -0.71
C TYR A 109 16.67 -2.68 -1.08
N ASN A 110 16.57 -3.90 -0.57
CA ASN A 110 17.50 -4.98 -0.91
C ASN A 110 17.14 -5.65 -2.25
N ASN A 111 15.87 -5.58 -2.66
CA ASN A 111 15.35 -6.16 -3.88
C ASN A 111 14.39 -5.16 -4.54
N ALA A 112 14.94 -4.02 -4.97
CA ALA A 112 14.15 -2.87 -5.38
C ALA A 112 13.35 -3.09 -6.68
N THR A 113 13.73 -4.09 -7.47
CA THR A 113 13.17 -4.31 -8.81
C THR A 113 12.51 -5.67 -9.00
N ARG A 114 12.45 -6.52 -7.97
CA ARG A 114 11.66 -7.76 -8.03
C ARG A 114 10.64 -7.80 -6.89
N PRO A 115 9.45 -8.36 -7.13
CA PRO A 115 8.46 -8.51 -6.10
C PRO A 115 8.93 -9.50 -5.03
N ASN A 116 8.67 -9.15 -3.78
CA ASN A 116 8.80 -10.00 -2.61
C ASN A 116 7.41 -10.32 -2.07
N LEU A 117 7.01 -11.59 -2.18
CA LEU A 117 5.76 -12.08 -1.63
C LEU A 117 6.04 -12.72 -0.27
N GLU A 118 5.54 -12.10 0.80
CA GLU A 118 5.49 -12.68 2.15
C GLU A 118 4.15 -13.40 2.29
N GLN A 119 4.18 -14.71 2.55
CA GLN A 119 3.01 -15.59 2.54
C GLN A 119 2.67 -16.15 3.91
N ASP A 120 1.48 -16.74 4.02
CA ASP A 120 1.01 -17.50 5.18
C ASP A 120 1.02 -16.66 6.48
N CYS A 121 0.77 -15.36 6.35
CA CYS A 121 0.61 -14.51 7.50
C CYS A 121 -0.80 -14.62 8.07
N GLN A 122 -0.94 -14.19 9.31
CA GLN A 122 -2.23 -14.07 10.00
C GLN A 122 -2.44 -12.66 10.49
N VAL A 123 -3.70 -12.21 10.44
CA VAL A 123 -4.13 -11.03 11.19
C VAL A 123 -4.15 -11.37 12.68
N LEU A 124 -3.31 -10.67 13.44
CA LEU A 124 -3.19 -10.85 14.89
C LEU A 124 -4.23 -10.02 15.65
N SER A 125 -4.53 -8.83 15.14
CA SER A 125 -5.52 -7.92 15.71
C SER A 125 -6.04 -6.97 14.64
N ARG A 126 -7.34 -6.67 14.69
CA ARG A 126 -7.99 -5.64 13.89
C ARG A 126 -8.62 -4.61 14.82
N ARG A 127 -8.37 -3.34 14.55
CA ARG A 127 -9.09 -2.19 15.11
C ARG A 127 -9.76 -1.42 13.98
N THR A 128 -10.55 -0.40 14.31
CA THR A 128 -11.29 0.41 13.34
C THR A 128 -10.43 0.92 12.19
N GLN A 129 -9.20 1.38 12.49
CA GLN A 129 -8.33 2.04 11.51
C GLN A 129 -7.05 1.25 11.18
N THR A 130 -6.72 0.22 11.95
CA THR A 130 -5.43 -0.48 11.87
C THR A 130 -5.58 -1.98 11.91
N VAL A 131 -4.72 -2.68 11.16
CA VAL A 131 -4.57 -4.13 11.21
C VAL A 131 -3.14 -4.47 11.62
N VAL A 132 -2.99 -5.33 12.63
CA VAL A 132 -1.69 -5.89 13.03
C VAL A 132 -1.62 -7.31 12.48
N MET A 133 -0.53 -7.63 11.79
CA MET A 133 -0.35 -8.91 11.12
C MET A 133 1.03 -9.51 11.38
N SER A 134 1.16 -10.82 11.22
CA SER A 134 2.42 -11.53 11.42
C SER A 134 3.41 -11.41 10.26
N CYS A 135 3.03 -10.76 9.15
CA CYS A 135 3.91 -10.60 7.99
C CYS A 135 5.19 -9.86 8.36
N LYS A 136 6.33 -10.40 7.94
CA LYS A 136 7.61 -9.72 8.05
C LYS A 136 7.78 -8.89 6.78
N VAL A 137 7.99 -7.59 6.97
CA VAL A 137 8.20 -6.66 5.87
C VAL A 137 9.49 -5.89 6.12
N GLU A 138 10.11 -5.42 5.03
CA GLU A 138 11.34 -4.62 5.10
C GLU A 138 11.13 -3.20 4.58
N PHE A 139 12.13 -2.34 4.75
CA PHE A 139 12.06 -0.96 4.28
C PHE A 139 11.84 -0.93 2.76
N GLY A 140 10.85 -0.15 2.32
CA GLY A 140 10.34 -0.10 0.94
C GLY A 140 8.97 -0.77 0.77
N ALA A 141 8.58 -1.67 1.68
CA ALA A 141 7.26 -2.31 1.66
C ALA A 141 6.12 -1.37 2.05
N SER A 142 6.42 -0.15 2.52
CA SER A 142 5.43 0.89 2.73
C SER A 142 4.53 1.08 1.51
N GLY A 143 3.22 1.10 1.71
CA GLY A 143 2.24 1.17 0.63
C GLY A 143 1.92 -0.17 -0.04
N ALA A 144 2.56 -1.27 0.36
CA ALA A 144 2.28 -2.59 -0.18
C ALA A 144 0.85 -3.04 0.16
N PRO A 145 0.17 -3.74 -0.76
CA PRO A 145 -1.13 -4.32 -0.50
C PRO A 145 -0.99 -5.49 0.47
N VAL A 146 -1.90 -5.53 1.44
CA VAL A 146 -2.20 -6.71 2.23
C VAL A 146 -3.36 -7.42 1.54
N LEU A 147 -3.13 -8.65 1.10
CA LEU A 147 -4.03 -9.43 0.27
C LEU A 147 -4.74 -10.47 1.12
N GLU A 148 -6.07 -10.47 1.10
CA GLU A 148 -6.87 -11.57 1.64
C GLU A 148 -6.66 -12.83 0.79
N VAL A 149 -6.34 -13.95 1.45
CA VAL A 149 -6.16 -15.25 0.81
C VAL A 149 -7.36 -16.13 1.14
N VAL A 150 -8.24 -16.33 0.14
CA VAL A 150 -9.38 -17.25 0.22
C VAL A 150 -9.25 -18.29 -0.90
N PRO A 151 -9.26 -19.60 -0.57
CA PRO A 151 -9.15 -20.66 -1.57
C PRO A 151 -10.16 -20.50 -2.71
N GLY A 152 -9.67 -20.60 -3.95
CA GLY A 152 -10.50 -20.49 -5.16
C GLY A 152 -10.94 -19.06 -5.52
N GLN A 153 -10.54 -18.03 -4.76
CA GLN A 153 -10.87 -16.63 -5.06
C GLN A 153 -9.63 -15.84 -5.46
N TYR A 154 -9.82 -14.85 -6.34
CA TYR A 154 -8.76 -13.89 -6.64
C TYR A 154 -8.50 -13.00 -5.41
N PRO A 155 -7.23 -12.77 -5.01
CA PRO A 155 -6.91 -11.97 -3.84
C PRO A 155 -7.45 -10.55 -3.93
N ARG A 156 -7.88 -10.02 -2.79
CA ARG A 156 -8.41 -8.67 -2.64
C ARG A 156 -7.61 -7.89 -1.61
N ILE A 157 -7.46 -6.58 -1.82
CA ILE A 157 -6.75 -5.73 -0.86
C ILE A 157 -7.65 -5.52 0.36
N VAL A 158 -7.11 -5.76 1.55
CA VAL A 158 -7.81 -5.53 2.83
C VAL A 158 -7.15 -4.48 3.70
N SER A 159 -5.90 -4.14 3.40
CA SER A 159 -5.11 -3.13 4.10
C SER A 159 -3.91 -2.71 3.26
N VAL A 160 -3.24 -1.64 3.67
CA VAL A 160 -1.99 -1.15 3.08
C VAL A 160 -0.93 -1.10 4.17
N ILE A 161 0.27 -1.65 3.90
CA ILE A 161 1.38 -1.62 4.85
C ILE A 161 1.78 -0.19 5.16
N SER A 162 1.74 0.16 6.44
CA SER A 162 2.14 1.48 6.96
C SER A 162 3.52 1.40 7.61
N SER A 163 3.72 0.45 8.54
CA SER A 163 4.96 0.39 9.32
C SER A 163 5.34 -1.01 9.80
N LYS A 164 6.64 -1.19 10.06
CA LYS A 164 7.19 -2.31 10.83
C LYS A 164 6.99 -2.07 12.32
N ALA A 165 6.74 -3.13 13.09
CA ALA A 165 6.59 -3.06 14.53
C ALA A 165 7.04 -4.37 15.22
N ALA A 166 6.98 -4.40 16.55
CA ALA A 166 7.25 -5.59 17.35
C ALA A 166 6.21 -5.74 18.45
N MET A 167 5.87 -6.99 18.80
CA MET A 167 5.02 -7.36 19.92
C MET A 167 5.77 -8.39 20.77
N GLY A 168 6.37 -7.93 21.87
CA GLY A 168 7.40 -8.69 22.57
C GLY A 168 8.60 -8.92 21.64
N GLN A 169 9.04 -10.17 21.50
CA GLN A 169 10.11 -10.55 20.56
C GLN A 169 9.61 -10.84 19.13
N ARG A 170 8.29 -10.85 18.91
CA ARG A 170 7.71 -11.16 17.60
C ARG A 170 7.72 -9.92 16.70
N ARG A 171 8.41 -9.98 15.57
CA ARG A 171 8.28 -8.99 14.49
C ARG A 171 6.88 -9.07 13.89
N VAL A 172 6.26 -7.92 13.70
CA VAL A 172 4.93 -7.76 13.12
C VAL A 172 4.92 -6.59 12.16
N SER A 173 3.89 -6.50 11.34
CA SER A 173 3.61 -5.32 10.52
C SER A 173 2.25 -4.74 10.87
N ILE A 174 2.12 -3.43 10.64
CA ILE A 174 0.88 -2.69 10.86
C ILE A 174 0.46 -2.11 9.52
N GLY A 175 -0.80 -2.33 9.18
CA GLY A 175 -1.44 -1.76 8.02
C GLY A 175 -2.59 -0.82 8.38
N THR A 176 -2.90 0.09 7.47
CA THR A 176 -4.06 0.99 7.53
C THR A 176 -5.27 0.29 6.92
N THR A 177 -6.44 0.32 7.56
CA THR A 177 -7.67 -0.29 7.04
C THR A 177 -8.25 0.53 5.89
N LEU A 178 -9.03 -0.12 5.02
CA LEU A 178 -9.78 0.53 3.96
C LEU A 178 -11.17 0.89 4.50
N ASP A 179 -11.42 2.17 4.76
CA ASP A 179 -12.70 2.67 5.28
C ASP A 179 -13.48 3.48 4.21
N SER A 180 -14.60 4.09 4.60
CA SER A 180 -15.41 4.92 3.71
C SER A 180 -14.68 6.18 3.22
N THR A 181 -13.68 6.66 3.97
CA THR A 181 -12.86 7.81 3.57
C THR A 181 -12.09 7.53 2.29
N LEU A 182 -11.64 6.28 2.09
CA LEU A 182 -10.95 5.88 0.86
C LEU A 182 -11.80 6.12 -0.39
N GLN A 183 -13.11 5.83 -0.34
CA GLN A 183 -13.98 6.09 -1.48
C GLN A 183 -14.09 7.58 -1.81
N ALA A 184 -14.15 8.44 -0.79
CA ALA A 184 -14.12 9.88 -0.98
C ALA A 184 -12.78 10.34 -1.58
N MET A 185 -11.66 9.78 -1.12
CA MET A 185 -10.33 10.06 -1.67
C MET A 185 -10.21 9.64 -3.15
N MET A 186 -10.76 8.48 -3.52
CA MET A 186 -10.79 8.02 -4.91
C MET A 186 -11.58 9.00 -5.80
N ARG A 187 -12.75 9.47 -5.34
CA ARG A 187 -13.53 10.48 -6.06
C ARG A 187 -12.79 11.82 -6.21
N GLN A 188 -12.06 12.24 -5.17
CA GLN A 188 -11.23 13.44 -5.22
C GLN A 188 -10.01 13.30 -6.14
N ALA A 189 -9.56 12.08 -6.42
CA ALA A 189 -8.44 11.85 -7.32
C ALA A 189 -8.84 12.00 -8.80
N ILE A 190 -10.09 11.65 -9.13
CA ILE A 190 -10.74 11.81 -10.45
C ILE A 190 -11.00 13.30 -10.76
#